data_AF-A0A5F9C520-F1
#
_entry.id   AF-A0A5F9C520-F1
#
_cell.length_a   1.000
_cell.length_b   1.000
_cell.length_c   1.000
_cell.angle_alpha   90.00
_cell.angle_beta   90.00
_cell.angle_gamma   90.00
#
_symmetry.space_group_name_H-M   'P 1'
#
loop_
_entity.id
_entity.type
_entity.pdbx_description
1 polymer ?
#
loop_
_entity_poly.entity_id
_entity_poly.type
_entity_poly.pdbx_seq_one_letter_code
_entity_poly.pdbx_strand_id
1 'polypeptide(L)'
;MPSRKFADGEVVRGRWPGSSLYYEVEILSHDSKSQLYTVKYKDGTELELKESDIKPLTSFKQRKSGSTSSSPSRRRGSRSRSRSRSPGRPPRSSRRSASASHQPDIQETRREILEVKLTPLVLKPFGNSISRYNGEAEHVERNTERNELPQKNTQEKFHLPQESSYVSTQYSLRPRREEIKLKETDFNEEKLVTKRPALLRTYEVSTTQTEDLEFGGVPGVLLLMIGLPVFLFLLLLMCKQDEPSLLNFPPPLPAWGDLWETRVFGVYLLWFFVQALFYLLPIGKVVEGMPLINGRRLKYRLNGFYAFLLTSAAVGASLCWGLELHSMYRHFLQFALAATVFSALLSVYLYARSLRAPREELSPASSGNAVYDFFIGRELNPRIGTFDLKYFCELRPGLIGWVLINLVLLLTEMKLNNRAAPSLAMILVNSFQLLYVVDALWNEEAVLTTMDILRDGFGFMLAFGDLVWVPFIYSFQAFYLVHHPNEVSWPVASLIIVLKLSGYVIFRCANSQKNAFRKNPADPKLAHLKTIHTSTGKSLLVSGWWGFVRHPNYLGDLLMALAWSLPCGFSHALPYFYVVYFTALLVHREARDERCCRSKYGLAWEKYCQRVPYRLVPYLY
;
A
#
# COMPACT_ATOMS: atom_id res chain seq x y z
N MET A 1 -26.45 -2.81 50.76
CA MET A 1 -26.33 -3.42 49.42
C MET A 1 -26.08 -2.30 48.42
N PRO A 2 -25.06 -2.39 47.53
CA PRO A 2 -24.87 -1.36 46.51
C PRO A 2 -26.10 -1.31 45.60
N SER A 3 -26.68 -0.12 45.44
CA SER A 3 -27.92 0.12 44.70
C SER A 3 -27.68 -0.10 43.21
N ARG A 4 -28.27 -1.16 42.66
CA ARG A 4 -28.31 -1.43 41.22
C ARG A 4 -29.02 -0.27 40.48
N LYS A 5 -28.35 0.35 39.51
CA LYS A 5 -28.85 1.55 38.83
C LYS A 5 -29.69 1.31 37.57
N PHE A 6 -29.45 0.18 36.90
CA PHE A 6 -30.14 -0.20 35.66
C PHE A 6 -30.65 -1.64 35.73
N ALA A 7 -31.84 -1.90 35.18
CA ALA A 7 -32.52 -3.21 35.24
C ALA A 7 -32.09 -4.17 34.11
N ASP A 8 -32.32 -5.48 34.27
CA ASP A 8 -32.09 -6.46 33.21
C ASP A 8 -33.14 -6.25 32.10
N GLY A 9 -32.73 -6.31 30.83
CA GLY A 9 -33.54 -5.98 29.67
C GLY A 9 -33.70 -4.46 29.41
N GLU A 10 -33.12 -3.60 30.24
CA GLU A 10 -33.18 -2.15 30.01
C GLU A 10 -32.24 -1.74 28.87
N VAL A 11 -32.75 -0.97 27.91
CA VAL A 11 -31.95 -0.40 26.82
C VAL A 11 -31.29 0.89 27.30
N VAL A 12 -29.96 0.89 27.30
CA VAL A 12 -29.13 2.01 27.78
C VAL A 12 -28.08 2.38 26.73
N ARG A 13 -27.32 3.45 26.99
CA ARG A 13 -26.18 3.85 26.16
C ARG A 13 -24.89 3.35 26.81
N GLY A 14 -24.26 2.33 26.22
CA GLY A 14 -22.98 1.77 26.67
C GLY A 14 -21.82 2.35 25.89
N ARG A 15 -20.74 2.72 26.58
CA ARG A 15 -19.50 3.19 25.97
C ARG A 15 -18.77 2.02 25.33
N TRP A 16 -18.24 2.21 24.12
CA TRP A 16 -17.42 1.18 23.49
C TRP A 16 -16.01 1.15 24.13
N PRO A 17 -15.47 -0.03 24.51
CA PRO A 17 -14.13 -0.13 25.08
C PRO A 17 -13.06 0.52 24.18
N GLY A 18 -12.25 1.41 24.75
CA GLY A 18 -11.21 2.15 23.99
C GLY A 18 -11.72 3.31 23.13
N SER A 19 -13.02 3.65 23.16
CA SER A 19 -13.60 4.78 22.46
C SER A 19 -14.28 5.77 23.41
N SER A 20 -14.58 6.99 22.97
CA SER A 20 -15.42 7.96 23.67
C SER A 20 -16.89 7.92 23.23
N LEU A 21 -17.25 7.02 22.32
CA LEU A 21 -18.59 6.90 21.73
C LEU A 21 -19.49 5.96 22.52
N TYR A 22 -20.79 6.32 22.59
CA TYR A 22 -21.83 5.58 23.30
C TYR A 22 -22.87 5.02 22.32
N TYR A 23 -23.09 3.71 22.36
CA TYR A 23 -24.03 2.99 21.49
C TYR A 23 -25.20 2.44 22.30
N GLU A 24 -26.32 2.15 21.64
CA GLU A 24 -27.47 1.51 22.29
C GLU A 24 -27.14 0.04 22.57
N VAL A 25 -27.29 -0.35 23.84
CA VAL A 25 -27.03 -1.68 24.35
C VAL A 25 -28.17 -2.11 25.27
N GLU A 26 -28.42 -3.40 25.35
CA GLU A 26 -29.38 -4.03 26.26
C GLU A 26 -28.62 -4.67 27.43
N ILE A 27 -29.07 -4.44 28.66
CA ILE A 27 -28.41 -5.03 29.85
C ILE A 27 -28.88 -6.48 30.02
N LEU A 28 -27.95 -7.42 30.07
CA LEU A 28 -28.26 -8.84 30.26
C LEU A 28 -28.16 -9.29 31.72
N SER A 29 -27.13 -8.82 32.45
CA SER A 29 -26.91 -9.18 33.85
C SER A 29 -26.04 -8.16 34.55
N HIS A 30 -26.12 -8.12 35.88
CA HIS A 30 -25.26 -7.28 36.73
C HIS A 30 -24.60 -8.14 37.81
N ASP A 31 -23.27 -8.17 37.82
CA ASP A 31 -22.51 -8.85 38.88
C ASP A 31 -22.24 -7.89 40.04
N SER A 32 -22.96 -8.12 41.15
CA SER A 32 -22.84 -7.33 42.38
C SER A 32 -21.45 -7.37 43.02
N LYS A 33 -20.62 -8.39 42.75
CA LYS A 33 -19.26 -8.51 43.32
C LYS A 33 -18.23 -7.68 42.55
N SER A 34 -18.34 -7.64 41.21
CA SER A 34 -17.40 -6.91 40.35
C SER A 34 -17.89 -5.51 39.93
N GLN A 35 -19.16 -5.18 40.20
CA GLN A 35 -19.82 -3.92 39.77
C GLN A 35 -19.78 -3.73 38.24
N LEU A 36 -19.84 -4.85 37.51
CA LEU A 36 -19.86 -4.89 36.05
C LEU A 36 -21.25 -5.27 35.55
N TYR A 37 -21.65 -4.64 34.46
CA TYR A 37 -22.86 -4.91 33.70
C TYR A 37 -22.50 -5.66 32.43
N THR A 38 -23.09 -6.83 32.22
CA THR A 38 -23.03 -7.53 30.94
C THR A 38 -24.04 -6.86 30.01
N VAL A 39 -23.58 -6.31 28.88
CA VAL A 39 -24.42 -5.63 27.92
C VAL A 39 -24.31 -6.26 26.54
N LYS A 40 -25.41 -6.23 25.79
CA LYS A 40 -25.51 -6.71 24.41
C LYS A 40 -25.71 -5.55 23.45
N TYR A 41 -24.83 -5.44 22.46
CA TYR A 41 -24.92 -4.45 21.39
C TYR A 41 -25.88 -4.92 20.30
N LYS A 42 -26.39 -3.98 19.48
CA LYS A 42 -27.31 -4.27 18.36
C LYS A 42 -26.73 -5.24 17.31
N ASP A 43 -25.42 -5.37 17.24
CA ASP A 43 -24.72 -6.30 16.36
C ASP A 43 -24.56 -7.71 16.96
N GLY A 44 -25.06 -7.93 18.19
CA GLY A 44 -25.01 -9.20 18.90
C GLY A 44 -23.79 -9.38 19.81
N THR A 45 -22.88 -8.41 19.88
CA THR A 45 -21.68 -8.48 20.74
C THR A 45 -22.05 -8.35 22.21
N GLU A 46 -21.51 -9.21 23.08
CA GLU A 46 -21.68 -9.14 24.54
C GLU A 46 -20.38 -8.67 25.20
N LEU A 47 -20.46 -7.64 26.04
CA LEU A 47 -19.30 -7.05 26.74
C LEU A 47 -19.65 -6.69 28.18
N GLU A 48 -18.64 -6.72 29.05
CA GLU A 48 -18.75 -6.25 30.43
C GLU A 48 -18.35 -4.77 30.51
N LEU A 49 -19.26 -3.92 30.97
CA LEU A 49 -19.03 -2.49 31.16
C LEU A 49 -19.14 -2.11 32.63
N LYS A 50 -18.30 -1.16 33.06
CA LYS A 50 -18.44 -0.51 34.37
C LYS A 50 -19.65 0.41 34.36
N GLU A 51 -20.26 0.64 35.53
CA GLU A 51 -21.38 1.58 35.67
C GLU A 51 -21.06 2.99 35.14
N SER A 52 -19.81 3.46 35.28
CA SER A 52 -19.35 4.76 34.75
C SER A 52 -19.42 4.89 33.23
N ASP A 53 -19.39 3.76 32.54
CA ASP A 53 -19.39 3.66 31.08
C ASP A 53 -20.81 3.41 30.52
N ILE A 54 -21.84 3.47 31.38
CA ILE A 54 -23.25 3.34 31.00
C ILE A 54 -23.99 4.63 31.31
N LYS A 55 -24.79 5.10 30.36
CA LYS A 55 -25.64 6.30 30.50
C LYS A 55 -27.09 5.99 30.15
N PRO A 56 -28.08 6.60 30.83
CA PRO A 56 -29.47 6.44 30.45
C PRO A 56 -29.74 7.06 29.07
N LEU A 57 -30.71 6.52 28.32
CA LEU A 57 -31.09 7.01 26.99
C LEU A 57 -31.44 8.52 26.97
N THR A 58 -31.94 9.04 28.09
CA THR A 58 -32.35 10.44 28.24
C THR A 58 -31.17 11.43 28.26
N SER A 59 -29.95 10.97 28.54
CA SER A 59 -28.74 11.80 28.63
C SER A 59 -28.38 12.52 27.33
N PHE A 60 -28.90 12.04 26.20
CA PHE A 60 -28.53 12.49 24.86
C PHE A 60 -29.71 13.10 24.07
N LYS A 61 -30.79 13.52 24.73
CA LYS A 61 -31.92 14.18 24.03
C LYS A 61 -31.48 15.52 23.43
N GLN A 62 -31.58 15.66 22.10
CA GLN A 62 -31.47 16.93 21.40
C GLN A 62 -32.58 17.89 21.89
N ARG A 63 -32.19 19.12 22.24
CA ARG A 63 -33.10 20.23 22.56
C ARG A 63 -34.08 20.43 21.40
N LYS A 64 -35.37 20.22 21.61
CA LYS A 64 -36.43 20.63 20.68
C LYS A 64 -36.49 22.17 20.65
N SER A 65 -36.20 22.76 19.50
CA SER A 65 -36.36 24.20 19.25
C SER A 65 -37.84 24.59 19.33
N GLY A 66 -38.17 25.49 20.26
CA GLY A 66 -39.50 26.07 20.40
C GLY A 66 -39.90 26.91 19.19
N SER A 67 -41.18 26.85 18.86
CA SER A 67 -41.85 27.61 17.80
C SER A 67 -41.95 29.09 18.13
N THR A 68 -41.53 29.97 17.22
CA THR A 68 -41.90 31.39 17.24
C THR A 68 -42.27 31.88 15.83
N SER A 69 -43.57 32.12 15.68
CA SER A 69 -44.25 33.25 15.01
C SER A 69 -43.75 33.77 13.65
N SER A 70 -44.69 33.67 12.70
CA SER A 70 -44.81 34.39 11.43
C SER A 70 -44.79 35.92 11.52
N SER A 71 -44.17 36.60 10.55
CA SER A 71 -44.66 37.75 9.72
C SER A 71 -43.47 38.49 9.04
N PRO A 72 -43.65 39.41 8.06
CA PRO A 72 -44.03 39.11 6.68
C PRO A 72 -43.11 39.78 5.62
N SER A 73 -43.30 39.36 4.38
CA SER A 73 -42.70 39.86 3.13
C SER A 73 -42.69 41.38 2.93
N ARG A 74 -41.60 41.93 2.36
CA ARG A 74 -41.66 43.12 1.49
C ARG A 74 -40.77 43.00 0.26
N ARG A 75 -41.39 43.33 -0.89
CA ARG A 75 -40.84 43.39 -2.25
C ARG A 75 -40.14 44.72 -2.53
N ARG A 76 -39.15 44.64 -3.43
CA ARG A 76 -38.73 45.54 -4.54
C ARG A 76 -38.35 47.01 -4.27
N GLY A 77 -37.24 47.41 -4.89
CA GLY A 77 -36.92 48.81 -5.20
C GLY A 77 -35.56 48.97 -5.89
N SER A 78 -35.53 48.82 -7.21
CA SER A 78 -34.41 49.13 -8.10
C SER A 78 -34.13 50.64 -8.17
N ARG A 79 -32.85 51.05 -8.24
CA ARG A 79 -32.40 52.18 -9.07
C ARG A 79 -30.88 52.20 -9.28
N SER A 80 -30.54 52.25 -10.56
CA SER A 80 -29.21 52.45 -11.14
C SER A 80 -28.78 53.92 -11.06
N ARG A 81 -27.46 54.16 -11.00
CA ARG A 81 -26.76 55.24 -11.74
C ARG A 81 -25.25 55.06 -11.65
N SER A 82 -24.60 55.35 -12.77
CA SER A 82 -23.19 55.12 -13.11
C SER A 82 -22.44 56.43 -13.33
N ARG A 83 -21.10 56.31 -13.45
CA ARG A 83 -20.08 57.29 -13.91
C ARG A 83 -19.61 58.30 -12.85
N SER A 84 -18.34 58.72 -12.76
CA SER A 84 -17.07 58.34 -13.41
C SER A 84 -15.93 59.24 -12.84
N ARG A 85 -14.67 58.84 -13.08
CA ARG A 85 -13.44 59.65 -13.20
C ARG A 85 -12.63 60.03 -11.95
N SER A 86 -11.45 59.40 -11.87
CA SER A 86 -10.21 59.89 -11.26
C SER A 86 -9.67 61.14 -11.99
N PRO A 87 -8.74 61.94 -11.40
CA PRO A 87 -7.30 61.65 -11.61
C PRO A 87 -6.34 62.13 -10.48
N GLY A 88 -5.08 61.63 -10.52
CA GLY A 88 -3.89 62.44 -10.16
C GLY A 88 -3.14 62.11 -8.86
N ARG A 89 -1.90 61.62 -9.01
CA ARG A 89 -0.79 61.53 -8.03
C ARG A 89 0.32 62.51 -8.52
N PRO A 90 1.52 62.68 -7.88
CA PRO A 90 2.03 62.64 -6.49
C PRO A 90 2.96 63.88 -6.26
N PRO A 91 4.16 63.90 -5.59
CA PRO A 91 4.79 63.05 -4.55
C PRO A 91 5.44 63.86 -3.38
N ARG A 92 5.87 63.17 -2.29
CA ARG A 92 7.17 63.45 -1.62
C ARG A 92 7.57 62.40 -0.57
N SER A 93 8.86 62.41 -0.26
CA SER A 93 9.73 61.30 0.13
C SER A 93 10.19 61.30 1.59
N SER A 94 10.69 60.12 2.00
CA SER A 94 11.76 59.84 2.98
C SER A 94 11.55 60.10 4.48
N ARG A 95 11.70 59.06 5.30
CA ARG A 95 12.89 58.88 6.18
C ARG A 95 12.89 57.51 6.89
N ARG A 96 14.10 56.95 7.05
CA ARG A 96 14.49 55.82 7.91
C ARG A 96 14.67 56.27 9.36
N SER A 97 14.52 55.34 10.31
CA SER A 97 15.25 55.12 11.61
C SER A 97 14.26 54.43 12.56
N ALA A 98 14.42 53.17 12.97
CA ALA A 98 15.36 52.59 13.95
C ALA A 98 15.06 52.94 15.42
N SER A 99 15.02 51.88 16.24
CA SER A 99 15.22 51.76 17.70
C SER A 99 14.02 51.72 18.67
N ALA A 100 14.14 50.72 19.55
CA ALA A 100 13.81 50.67 20.98
C ALA A 100 12.36 50.39 21.45
N SER A 101 12.20 49.16 21.96
CA SER A 101 11.59 48.80 23.25
C SER A 101 10.43 49.64 23.79
N HIS A 102 9.23 49.05 23.78
CA HIS A 102 8.26 49.22 24.87
C HIS A 102 7.34 47.99 24.97
N GLN A 103 7.31 47.40 26.16
CA GLN A 103 6.22 46.53 26.64
C GLN A 103 4.91 47.34 26.70
N PRO A 104 3.77 46.73 26.34
CA PRO A 104 2.58 46.97 27.13
C PRO A 104 1.84 45.68 27.48
N ASP A 105 1.39 45.68 28.73
CA ASP A 105 0.48 44.74 29.36
C ASP A 105 -0.96 45.16 29.01
N ILE A 106 -1.71 44.38 28.21
CA ILE A 106 -3.16 44.57 27.99
C ILE A 106 -3.86 43.22 27.74
N GLN A 107 -4.58 42.78 28.77
CA GLN A 107 -5.99 42.35 28.78
C GLN A 107 -6.60 41.71 27.52
N GLU A 108 -7.04 40.47 27.69
CA GLU A 108 -7.86 39.67 26.76
C GLU A 108 -9.11 40.42 26.26
N THR A 109 -9.21 40.56 24.93
CA THR A 109 -10.49 40.79 24.25
C THR A 109 -10.68 39.74 23.14
N ARG A 110 -11.72 38.94 23.35
CA ARG A 110 -12.21 37.83 22.53
C ARG A 110 -12.67 38.36 21.16
N ARG A 111 -12.02 37.95 20.07
CA ARG A 111 -12.52 38.13 18.70
C ARG A 111 -13.23 36.85 18.23
N GLU A 112 -14.53 36.97 18.00
CA GLU A 112 -15.37 35.99 17.31
C GLU A 112 -14.97 35.93 15.82
N ILE A 113 -14.67 34.72 15.33
CA ILE A 113 -14.59 34.43 13.90
C ILE A 113 -15.85 33.66 13.52
N LEU A 114 -16.58 34.21 12.55
CA LEU A 114 -17.78 33.66 11.93
C LEU A 114 -17.50 32.28 11.30
N GLU A 115 -18.15 31.24 11.82
CA GLU A 115 -18.32 29.97 11.11
C GLU A 115 -19.64 29.98 10.31
N VAL A 116 -19.50 29.84 8.99
CA VAL A 116 -20.60 29.61 8.05
C VAL A 116 -21.06 28.16 8.18
N LYS A 117 -22.27 27.94 8.74
CA LYS A 117 -22.92 26.62 8.79
C LYS A 117 -23.79 26.42 7.54
N LEU A 118 -23.41 25.47 6.69
CA LEU A 118 -24.26 24.92 5.63
C LEU A 118 -25.24 23.91 6.25
N THR A 119 -26.54 24.19 6.13
CA THR A 119 -27.65 23.31 6.51
C THR A 119 -27.82 22.14 5.52
N PRO A 120 -28.01 20.89 5.98
CA PRO A 120 -28.50 19.81 5.13
C PRO A 120 -30.04 19.85 5.02
N LEU A 121 -30.55 19.68 3.80
CA LEU A 121 -31.96 19.51 3.47
C LEU A 121 -32.49 18.19 4.02
N VAL A 122 -33.58 18.26 4.79
CA VAL A 122 -34.36 17.11 5.28
C VAL A 122 -35.44 16.80 4.24
N LEU A 123 -35.35 15.66 3.56
CA LEU A 123 -36.46 15.06 2.82
C LEU A 123 -37.30 14.19 3.77
N LYS A 124 -38.62 14.46 3.80
CA LYS A 124 -39.62 13.73 4.61
C LYS A 124 -39.85 12.30 4.08
N PRO A 125 -40.25 11.35 4.94
CA PRO A 125 -40.52 9.96 4.57
C PRO A 125 -41.90 9.83 3.90
N PHE A 126 -41.97 9.15 2.75
CA PHE A 126 -43.22 8.66 2.20
C PHE A 126 -43.38 7.17 2.53
N GLY A 127 -44.61 6.81 2.90
CA GLY A 127 -44.97 5.57 3.60
C GLY A 127 -44.97 4.30 2.76
N ASN A 128 -45.07 3.20 3.50
CA ASN A 128 -45.24 1.84 3.03
C ASN A 128 -46.49 1.68 2.15
N SER A 129 -46.33 1.02 1.02
CA SER A 129 -47.37 0.18 0.44
C SER A 129 -46.73 -1.09 -0.15
N ILE A 130 -47.25 -2.21 0.31
CA ILE A 130 -47.05 -3.54 -0.24
C ILE A 130 -47.73 -3.58 -1.62
N SER A 131 -47.00 -3.94 -2.66
CA SER A 131 -47.59 -4.69 -3.78
C SER A 131 -46.58 -5.67 -4.37
N ARG A 132 -47.08 -6.90 -4.55
CA ARG A 132 -46.54 -7.94 -5.42
C ARG A 132 -46.45 -7.38 -6.84
N TYR A 133 -45.38 -7.66 -7.58
CA TYR A 133 -45.44 -8.59 -8.72
C TYR A 133 -44.06 -8.85 -9.35
N ASN A 134 -43.98 -10.03 -9.95
CA ASN A 134 -42.87 -10.66 -10.65
C ASN A 134 -42.55 -10.01 -12.00
N GLY A 135 -41.32 -10.23 -12.47
CA GLY A 135 -40.94 -9.99 -13.86
C GLY A 135 -39.61 -10.69 -14.17
N GLU A 136 -39.69 -11.96 -14.54
CA GLU A 136 -38.61 -12.71 -15.20
C GLU A 136 -38.43 -12.27 -16.67
N ALA A 137 -37.31 -12.72 -17.23
CA ALA A 137 -36.72 -12.33 -18.50
C ALA A 137 -37.54 -12.68 -19.75
N GLU A 138 -37.48 -11.78 -20.74
CA GLU A 138 -37.93 -12.00 -22.11
C GLU A 138 -37.06 -13.05 -22.80
N HIS A 139 -37.68 -14.14 -23.28
CA HIS A 139 -37.14 -14.96 -24.37
C HIS A 139 -38.27 -15.38 -25.31
N VAL A 140 -38.28 -14.73 -26.48
CA VAL A 140 -38.63 -15.16 -27.84
C VAL A 140 -39.64 -16.31 -27.99
N GLU A 141 -40.80 -15.96 -28.55
CA GLU A 141 -41.82 -16.87 -29.08
C GLU A 141 -41.33 -17.71 -30.26
N ARG A 142 -41.69 -19.00 -30.25
CA ARG A 142 -42.16 -19.71 -31.46
C ARG A 142 -43.08 -20.87 -31.06
N ASN A 143 -44.38 -20.68 -31.26
CA ASN A 143 -45.38 -21.75 -31.24
C ASN A 143 -45.18 -22.70 -32.42
N THR A 144 -45.49 -23.99 -32.27
CA THR A 144 -46.49 -24.73 -33.09
C THR A 144 -46.75 -26.13 -32.49
N GLU A 145 -48.01 -26.33 -32.09
CA GLU A 145 -48.85 -27.57 -32.08
C GLU A 145 -48.60 -28.83 -31.21
N ARG A 146 -49.75 -29.24 -30.63
CA ARG A 146 -50.36 -30.58 -30.47
C ARG A 146 -50.26 -31.35 -29.14
N ASN A 147 -51.44 -31.34 -28.47
CA ASN A 147 -52.29 -32.46 -28.07
C ASN A 147 -51.80 -33.63 -27.19
N GLU A 148 -52.58 -33.79 -26.11
CA GLU A 148 -53.17 -35.03 -25.56
C GLU A 148 -52.55 -35.73 -24.32
N LEU A 149 -53.47 -36.04 -23.40
CA LEU A 149 -53.42 -36.71 -22.08
C LEU A 149 -53.18 -38.26 -22.21
N PRO A 150 -53.29 -39.09 -21.14
CA PRO A 150 -52.57 -39.11 -19.84
C PRO A 150 -52.09 -40.54 -19.40
N GLN A 151 -51.33 -40.58 -18.29
CA GLN A 151 -51.24 -41.66 -17.25
C GLN A 151 -50.86 -43.12 -17.62
N LYS A 152 -49.77 -43.65 -17.00
CA LYS A 152 -49.83 -44.55 -15.81
C LYS A 152 -48.45 -45.12 -15.39
N ASN A 153 -48.31 -45.28 -14.06
CA ASN A 153 -47.59 -46.32 -13.30
C ASN A 153 -46.05 -46.33 -13.30
N THR A 154 -45.31 -46.71 -12.24
CA THR A 154 -45.53 -47.01 -10.81
C THR A 154 -44.12 -47.28 -10.21
N GLN A 155 -43.86 -46.82 -8.97
CA GLN A 155 -42.81 -47.26 -8.02
C GLN A 155 -41.32 -47.01 -8.39
N GLU A 156 -40.42 -46.57 -7.50
CA GLU A 156 -40.29 -46.84 -6.06
C GLU A 156 -39.36 -45.81 -5.34
N LYS A 157 -39.69 -45.56 -4.07
CA LYS A 157 -38.83 -45.21 -2.90
C LYS A 157 -38.00 -43.91 -2.86
N PHE A 158 -38.50 -42.95 -2.07
CA PHE A 158 -37.69 -42.18 -1.13
C PHE A 158 -38.30 -42.28 0.27
N HIS A 159 -37.52 -42.78 1.23
CA HIS A 159 -37.82 -42.70 2.66
C HIS A 159 -37.31 -41.36 3.20
N LEU A 160 -38.23 -40.54 3.73
CA LEU A 160 -37.93 -39.56 4.77
C LEU A 160 -37.91 -40.28 6.12
N PRO A 161 -37.06 -39.82 7.06
CA PRO A 161 -37.63 -39.37 8.33
C PRO A 161 -37.03 -38.06 8.84
N GLN A 162 -37.95 -37.14 9.13
CA GLN A 162 -38.17 -36.43 10.40
C GLN A 162 -36.98 -35.87 11.22
N GLU A 163 -37.02 -34.54 11.37
CA GLU A 163 -36.64 -33.68 12.51
C GLU A 163 -35.51 -34.12 13.47
N SER A 164 -34.44 -33.32 13.53
CA SER A 164 -33.82 -32.95 14.81
C SER A 164 -33.03 -31.63 14.71
N SER A 165 -33.39 -30.70 15.60
CA SER A 165 -32.54 -29.70 16.28
C SER A 165 -31.52 -28.88 15.46
N TYR A 166 -31.85 -27.61 15.25
CA TYR A 166 -30.85 -26.55 15.05
C TYR A 166 -30.01 -26.40 16.33
N VAL A 167 -28.75 -26.83 16.28
CA VAL A 167 -27.74 -26.48 17.29
C VAL A 167 -27.27 -25.05 17.03
N SER A 168 -27.68 -24.13 17.89
CA SER A 168 -27.09 -22.79 18.00
C SER A 168 -25.69 -22.90 18.61
N THR A 169 -24.64 -22.76 17.80
CA THR A 169 -23.28 -22.54 18.33
C THR A 169 -23.12 -21.08 18.76
N GLN A 170 -23.51 -20.78 20.00
CA GLN A 170 -23.06 -19.60 20.73
C GLN A 170 -21.58 -19.80 21.12
N TYR A 171 -20.69 -18.95 20.58
CA TYR A 171 -19.33 -18.84 21.10
C TYR A 171 -19.35 -17.95 22.34
N SER A 172 -19.08 -18.54 23.52
CA SER A 172 -18.76 -17.79 24.74
C SER A 172 -17.24 -17.66 24.87
N LEU A 173 -16.72 -16.44 24.95
CA LEU A 173 -15.33 -16.19 25.32
C LEU A 173 -15.26 -16.13 26.85
N ARG A 174 -14.88 -17.23 27.51
CA ARG A 174 -14.42 -17.20 28.91
C ARG A 174 -12.90 -17.15 28.95
N PRO A 175 -12.27 -16.25 29.73
CA PRO A 175 -10.87 -16.37 30.08
C PRO A 175 -10.67 -17.57 31.01
N ARG A 176 -9.74 -18.46 30.66
CA ARG A 176 -9.29 -19.57 31.50
C ARG A 176 -8.54 -19.01 32.71
N ARG A 177 -9.07 -19.24 33.92
CA ARG A 177 -8.44 -18.88 35.19
C ARG A 177 -7.45 -20.00 35.54
N GLU A 178 -6.15 -19.75 35.42
CA GLU A 178 -5.13 -20.63 35.98
C GLU A 178 -5.02 -20.39 37.49
N GLU A 179 -5.24 -21.45 38.27
CA GLU A 179 -5.00 -21.48 39.72
C GLU A 179 -3.50 -21.70 39.98
N ILE A 180 -2.80 -20.68 40.44
CA ILE A 180 -1.46 -20.83 41.02
C ILE A 180 -1.62 -20.94 42.54
N LYS A 181 -1.27 -22.10 43.09
CA LYS A 181 -1.19 -22.37 44.53
C LYS A 181 -0.11 -21.49 45.16
N LEU A 182 -0.49 -20.72 46.17
CA LEU A 182 0.43 -20.07 47.11
C LEU A 182 1.12 -21.13 47.98
N LYS A 183 2.43 -20.96 48.19
CA LYS A 183 3.19 -21.52 49.31
C LYS A 183 3.87 -20.34 50.00
N GLU A 184 3.58 -20.17 51.28
CA GLU A 184 4.15 -19.17 52.18
C GLU A 184 5.65 -19.42 52.41
N THR A 185 6.44 -18.33 52.49
CA THR A 185 7.41 -18.06 53.57
C THR A 185 8.03 -16.65 53.39
N ASP A 186 7.58 -15.73 54.24
CA ASP A 186 8.37 -14.97 55.23
C ASP A 186 9.52 -13.98 54.91
N PHE A 187 9.32 -12.79 55.49
CA PHE A 187 10.20 -11.81 56.15
C PHE A 187 11.05 -10.74 55.40
N ASN A 188 10.63 -9.49 55.65
CA ASN A 188 11.35 -8.25 56.01
C ASN A 188 12.50 -7.68 55.15
N GLU A 189 12.33 -6.44 54.67
CA GLU A 189 12.78 -5.24 55.40
C GLU A 189 12.27 -3.93 54.74
N GLU A 190 11.90 -2.97 55.60
CA GLU A 190 11.45 -1.61 55.29
C GLU A 190 12.62 -0.65 54.99
N LYS A 191 12.38 0.39 54.15
CA LYS A 191 12.49 1.80 54.60
C LYS A 191 11.94 2.85 53.60
N LEU A 192 11.07 3.68 54.18
CA LEU A 192 10.51 5.02 53.87
C LEU A 192 11.15 5.90 52.76
N VAL A 193 10.38 6.39 51.76
CA VAL A 193 9.51 7.62 51.68
C VAL A 193 10.15 8.77 50.89
N THR A 194 9.55 9.15 49.75
CA THR A 194 8.96 10.50 49.52
C THR A 194 8.04 10.53 48.29
N LYS A 195 6.83 11.08 48.46
CA LYS A 195 5.76 11.25 47.46
C LYS A 195 5.90 12.59 46.70
N ARG A 196 5.72 12.58 45.37
CA ARG A 196 4.93 13.57 44.59
C ARG A 196 4.59 13.04 43.18
N PRO A 197 3.56 13.58 42.49
CA PRO A 197 2.42 12.84 41.97
C PRO A 197 2.61 12.26 40.56
N ALA A 198 1.96 11.13 40.32
CA ALA A 198 1.98 10.39 39.06
C ALA A 198 1.35 11.17 37.89
N LEU A 199 2.18 11.46 36.89
CA LEU A 199 1.77 11.80 35.53
C LEU A 199 1.47 10.49 34.78
N LEU A 200 0.25 10.39 34.25
CA LEU A 200 -0.24 9.50 33.20
C LEU A 200 0.61 8.25 32.91
N ARG A 201 0.19 7.12 33.50
CA ARG A 201 0.63 5.76 33.16
C ARG A 201 0.49 5.57 31.65
N THR A 202 1.62 5.62 30.95
CA THR A 202 1.76 5.07 29.60
C THR A 202 1.38 3.59 29.70
N TYR A 203 0.46 3.15 28.85
CA TYR A 203 0.20 1.74 28.62
C TYR A 203 1.54 1.14 28.15
N GLU A 204 2.25 0.46 29.05
CA GLU A 204 3.27 -0.50 28.65
C GLU A 204 2.53 -1.64 27.93
N VAL A 205 2.47 -1.53 26.61
CA VAL A 205 2.30 -2.72 25.78
C VAL A 205 3.61 -3.47 25.91
N SER A 206 3.70 -4.40 26.85
CA SER A 206 4.73 -5.43 26.80
C SER A 206 4.44 -6.28 25.56
N THR A 207 5.06 -5.93 24.44
CA THR A 207 5.12 -6.80 23.28
C THR A 207 5.97 -8.00 23.66
N THR A 208 5.33 -9.06 24.16
CA THR A 208 5.83 -10.42 23.98
C THR A 208 5.77 -10.73 22.47
N GLN A 209 6.72 -10.18 21.71
CA GLN A 209 6.87 -10.40 20.27
C GLN A 209 7.70 -11.67 20.05
N THR A 210 7.06 -12.83 20.16
CA THR A 210 7.35 -13.91 19.21
C THR A 210 6.44 -13.67 18.00
N GLU A 211 6.77 -12.68 17.18
CA GLU A 211 6.16 -12.56 15.86
C GLU A 211 6.74 -13.64 14.95
N ASP A 212 5.87 -14.28 14.17
CA ASP A 212 6.26 -15.24 13.13
C ASP A 212 7.26 -14.56 12.18
N LEU A 213 8.54 -14.92 12.30
CA LEU A 213 9.58 -14.36 11.44
C LEU A 213 9.25 -14.67 9.97
N GLU A 214 9.18 -13.64 9.15
CA GLU A 214 8.93 -13.79 7.71
C GLU A 214 10.16 -14.40 7.01
N PHE A 215 10.02 -14.77 5.73
CA PHE A 215 11.14 -15.29 4.92
C PHE A 215 11.83 -16.55 5.48
N GLY A 216 11.10 -17.39 6.22
CA GLY A 216 11.64 -18.61 6.82
C GLY A 216 12.59 -18.36 8.01
N GLY A 217 12.47 -17.18 8.64
CA GLY A 217 13.29 -16.79 9.77
C GLY A 217 14.76 -16.61 9.44
N VAL A 218 15.62 -16.75 10.45
CA VAL A 218 17.07 -16.49 10.31
C VAL A 218 17.74 -17.38 9.26
N PRO A 219 17.49 -18.71 9.19
CA PRO A 219 18.10 -19.56 8.17
C PRO A 219 17.67 -19.18 6.75
N GLY A 220 16.38 -18.89 6.55
CA GLY A 220 15.86 -18.49 5.24
C GLY A 220 16.41 -17.14 4.78
N VAL A 221 16.51 -16.18 5.69
CA VAL A 221 17.14 -14.88 5.44
C VAL A 221 18.62 -15.02 5.06
N LEU A 222 19.39 -15.84 5.78
CA LEU A 222 20.80 -16.11 5.43
C LEU A 222 20.94 -16.72 4.04
N LEU A 223 20.07 -17.68 3.73
CA LEU A 223 20.03 -18.32 2.42
C LEU A 223 19.71 -17.30 1.31
N LEU A 224 18.78 -16.38 1.54
CA LEU A 224 18.44 -15.34 0.56
C LEU A 224 19.57 -14.32 0.37
N MET A 225 20.26 -13.91 1.46
CA MET A 225 21.35 -12.94 1.37
C MET A 225 22.53 -13.43 0.52
N ILE A 226 22.84 -14.72 0.59
CA ILE A 226 23.93 -15.32 -0.20
C ILE A 226 23.39 -15.83 -1.54
N GLY A 227 22.22 -16.45 -1.52
CA GLY A 227 21.62 -17.11 -2.68
C GLY A 227 21.18 -16.15 -3.76
N LEU A 228 20.58 -15.00 -3.43
CA LEU A 228 20.10 -14.05 -4.44
C LEU A 228 21.24 -13.44 -5.28
N PRO A 229 22.35 -12.94 -4.70
CA PRO A 229 23.50 -12.51 -5.49
C PRO A 229 24.06 -13.63 -6.37
N VAL A 230 24.30 -14.82 -5.82
CA VAL A 230 24.83 -15.96 -6.58
C VAL A 230 23.91 -16.31 -7.74
N PHE A 231 22.61 -16.37 -7.49
CA PHE A 231 21.60 -16.70 -8.49
C PHE A 231 21.52 -15.65 -9.60
N LEU A 232 21.63 -14.35 -9.29
CA LEU A 232 21.74 -13.28 -10.28
C LEU A 232 22.92 -13.53 -11.23
N PHE A 233 24.12 -13.78 -10.70
CA PHE A 233 25.30 -14.02 -11.54
C PHE A 233 25.16 -15.30 -12.37
N LEU A 234 24.61 -16.37 -11.80
CA LEU A 234 24.35 -17.61 -12.54
C LEU A 234 23.41 -17.35 -13.72
N LEU A 235 22.31 -16.61 -13.52
CA LEU A 235 21.39 -16.26 -14.61
C LEU A 235 22.07 -15.43 -15.70
N LEU A 236 22.85 -14.42 -15.33
CA LEU A 236 23.55 -13.56 -16.29
C LEU A 236 24.62 -14.34 -17.07
N LEU A 237 25.34 -15.25 -16.41
CA LEU A 237 26.34 -16.11 -17.05
C LEU A 237 25.69 -17.13 -17.99
N MET A 238 24.59 -17.75 -17.58
CA MET A 238 23.83 -18.68 -18.43
C MET A 238 23.30 -17.99 -19.69
N CYS A 239 22.82 -16.75 -19.56
CA CYS A 239 22.28 -15.98 -20.67
C CYS A 239 23.37 -15.49 -21.65
N LYS A 240 24.63 -15.46 -21.23
CA LYS A 240 25.77 -15.10 -22.09
C LYS A 240 26.28 -16.28 -22.94
N GLN A 241 25.86 -17.51 -22.64
CA GLN A 241 26.25 -18.69 -23.42
C GLN A 241 25.54 -18.71 -24.77
N ASP A 242 26.19 -19.26 -25.79
CA ASP A 242 25.61 -19.41 -27.14
C ASP A 242 24.35 -20.29 -27.13
N GLU A 243 24.29 -21.26 -26.22
CA GLU A 243 23.06 -22.03 -25.93
C GLU A 243 22.66 -21.88 -24.47
N PRO A 244 21.72 -20.97 -24.14
CA PRO A 244 21.20 -20.79 -22.79
C PRO A 244 20.18 -21.90 -22.47
N SER A 245 20.69 -23.13 -22.34
CA SER A 245 19.93 -24.29 -21.90
C SER A 245 20.13 -24.52 -20.40
N LEU A 246 19.08 -24.98 -19.72
CA LEU A 246 19.17 -25.42 -18.32
C LEU A 246 20.09 -26.65 -18.17
N LEU A 247 20.40 -27.35 -19.26
CA LEU A 247 21.30 -28.51 -19.28
C LEU A 247 22.78 -28.11 -19.17
N ASN A 248 23.15 -26.87 -19.53
CA ASN A 248 24.53 -26.36 -19.47
C ASN A 248 24.89 -25.78 -18.09
N PHE A 249 24.22 -26.25 -17.03
CA PHE A 249 24.44 -25.83 -15.66
C PHE A 249 25.48 -26.72 -14.96
N PRO A 250 26.43 -26.15 -14.19
CA PRO A 250 26.67 -24.73 -13.96
C PRO A 250 27.49 -24.07 -15.09
N PRO A 251 27.27 -22.77 -15.37
CA PRO A 251 28.08 -22.04 -16.34
C PRO A 251 29.55 -21.91 -15.89
N PRO A 252 30.51 -21.78 -16.83
CA PRO A 252 31.91 -21.57 -16.47
C PRO A 252 32.04 -20.25 -15.70
N LEU A 253 32.67 -20.32 -14.52
CA LEU A 253 32.87 -19.17 -13.67
C LEU A 253 34.02 -18.31 -14.21
N PRO A 254 33.82 -17.01 -14.42
CA PRO A 254 34.90 -16.10 -14.82
C PRO A 254 35.93 -15.95 -13.71
N ALA A 255 37.17 -15.60 -14.07
CA ALA A 255 38.20 -15.32 -13.09
C ALA A 255 37.84 -14.06 -12.29
N TRP A 256 38.31 -13.97 -11.04
CA TRP A 256 38.03 -12.82 -10.17
C TRP A 256 38.49 -11.49 -10.79
N GLY A 257 39.61 -11.51 -11.51
CA GLY A 257 40.14 -10.34 -12.23
C GLY A 257 39.22 -9.82 -13.34
N ASP A 258 38.35 -10.67 -13.90
CA ASP A 258 37.39 -10.28 -14.94
C ASP A 258 36.10 -9.71 -14.35
N LEU A 259 35.80 -10.06 -13.09
CA LEU A 259 34.59 -9.64 -12.39
C LEU A 259 34.71 -8.28 -11.71
N TRP A 260 35.93 -7.87 -11.32
CA TRP A 260 36.14 -6.62 -10.59
C TRP A 260 36.99 -5.63 -11.37
N GLU A 261 36.42 -4.47 -11.68
CA GLU A 261 37.15 -3.33 -12.20
C GLU A 261 36.87 -2.07 -11.39
N THR A 262 37.93 -1.47 -10.85
CA THR A 262 37.83 -0.29 -9.95
C THR A 262 37.27 0.93 -10.68
N ARG A 263 37.55 1.07 -11.99
CA ARG A 263 37.01 2.16 -12.82
C ARG A 263 35.50 2.06 -12.96
N VAL A 264 34.99 0.85 -13.20
CA VAL A 264 33.56 0.56 -13.30
C VAL A 264 32.83 0.83 -11.99
N PHE A 265 33.43 0.43 -10.87
CA PHE A 265 32.92 0.78 -9.55
C PHE A 265 32.83 2.31 -9.34
N GLY A 266 33.86 3.05 -9.78
CA GLY A 266 33.85 4.52 -9.77
C GLY A 266 32.72 5.13 -10.62
N VAL A 267 32.46 4.59 -11.81
CA VAL A 267 31.34 5.02 -12.68
C VAL A 267 29.99 4.72 -12.05
N TYR A 268 29.83 3.56 -11.41
CA TYR A 268 28.61 3.22 -10.68
C TYR A 268 28.35 4.17 -9.50
N LEU A 269 29.40 4.52 -8.73
CA LEU A 269 29.28 5.52 -7.67
C LEU A 269 28.90 6.89 -8.23
N LEU A 270 29.53 7.31 -9.33
CA LEU A 270 29.18 8.55 -10.02
C LEU A 270 27.70 8.56 -10.41
N TRP A 271 27.19 7.47 -10.98
CA TRP A 271 25.77 7.31 -11.29
C TRP A 271 24.88 7.52 -10.05
N PHE A 272 25.19 6.81 -8.96
CA PHE A 272 24.42 6.91 -7.71
C PHE A 272 24.39 8.35 -7.17
N PHE A 273 25.55 9.02 -7.13
CA PHE A 273 25.66 10.40 -6.63
C PHE A 273 25.05 11.45 -7.57
N VAL A 274 25.09 11.25 -8.89
CA VAL A 274 24.39 12.11 -9.85
C VAL A 274 22.88 12.01 -9.64
N GLN A 275 22.34 10.80 -9.44
CA GLN A 275 20.92 10.65 -9.11
C GLN A 275 20.59 11.27 -7.76
N ALA A 276 21.48 11.15 -6.76
CA ALA A 276 21.30 11.80 -5.46
C ALA A 276 21.30 13.34 -5.59
N LEU A 277 22.15 13.91 -6.45
CA LEU A 277 22.17 15.34 -6.75
C LEU A 277 20.85 15.79 -7.36
N PHE A 278 20.32 15.06 -8.35
CA PHE A 278 19.02 15.37 -8.95
C PHE A 278 17.87 15.26 -7.95
N TYR A 279 17.92 14.29 -7.03
CA TYR A 279 16.96 14.17 -5.95
C TYR A 279 16.99 15.36 -4.98
N LEU A 280 18.16 15.93 -4.72
CA LEU A 280 18.32 17.10 -3.84
C LEU A 280 17.86 18.42 -4.46
N LEU A 281 17.71 18.48 -5.80
CA LEU A 281 17.26 19.70 -6.48
C LEU A 281 15.92 20.19 -5.90
N PRO A 282 15.75 21.50 -5.67
CA PRO A 282 14.55 22.09 -5.09
C PRO A 282 13.41 22.21 -6.12
N ILE A 283 13.18 21.17 -6.91
CA ILE A 283 12.19 21.10 -7.98
C ILE A 283 11.11 20.10 -7.57
N GLY A 284 9.86 20.41 -7.90
CA GLY A 284 8.74 19.49 -7.69
C GLY A 284 7.94 19.74 -6.40
N LYS A 285 6.77 19.10 -6.33
CA LYS A 285 5.79 19.27 -5.26
C LYS A 285 6.24 18.55 -4.00
N VAL A 286 6.06 19.16 -2.84
CA VAL A 286 6.25 18.50 -1.55
C VAL A 286 4.92 17.91 -1.08
N VAL A 287 4.91 16.61 -0.76
CA VAL A 287 3.74 15.88 -0.28
C VAL A 287 4.04 15.26 1.08
N GLU A 288 3.01 15.19 1.92
CA GLU A 288 3.08 14.49 3.20
C GLU A 288 2.77 13.01 3.03
N GLY A 289 3.65 12.17 3.57
CA GLY A 289 3.43 10.73 3.64
C GLY A 289 2.31 10.35 4.60
N MET A 290 2.11 9.05 4.73
CA MET A 290 1.17 8.49 5.69
C MET A 290 1.63 8.74 7.14
N PRO A 291 0.68 8.83 8.10
CA PRO A 291 1.02 8.97 9.49
C PRO A 291 1.80 7.73 9.98
N LEU A 292 2.94 7.99 10.62
CA LEU A 292 3.71 7.00 11.36
C LEU A 292 2.95 6.56 12.63
N ILE A 293 3.49 5.56 13.34
CA ILE A 293 2.90 5.06 14.61
C ILE A 293 2.78 6.18 15.65
N ASN A 294 3.75 7.10 15.68
CA ASN A 294 3.75 8.29 16.54
C ASN A 294 2.85 9.44 16.04
N GLY A 295 2.13 9.26 14.93
CA GLY A 295 1.26 10.28 14.33
C GLY A 295 1.99 11.35 13.51
N ARG A 296 3.34 11.37 13.49
CA ARG A 296 4.11 12.30 12.66
C ARG A 296 3.94 11.95 11.18
N ARG A 297 4.01 12.96 10.32
CA ARG A 297 4.02 12.80 8.86
C ARG A 297 5.34 13.28 8.31
N LEU A 298 5.99 12.42 7.53
CA LEU A 298 7.22 12.76 6.83
C LEU A 298 6.90 13.51 5.54
N LYS A 299 7.73 14.49 5.20
CA LYS A 299 7.62 15.25 3.95
C LYS A 299 8.53 14.65 2.89
N TYR A 300 8.01 14.52 1.68
CA TYR A 300 8.70 13.96 0.52
C TYR A 300 8.58 14.96 -0.64
N ARG A 301 9.69 15.20 -1.34
CA ARG A 301 9.70 16.01 -2.56
C ARG A 301 9.58 15.08 -3.76
N LEU A 302 8.53 15.29 -4.55
CA LEU A 302 8.24 14.52 -5.74
C LEU A 302 8.96 15.15 -6.93
N ASN A 303 10.12 14.59 -7.28
CA ASN A 303 10.94 15.05 -8.41
C ASN A 303 11.43 13.93 -9.32
N GLY A 304 10.84 12.74 -9.24
CA GLY A 304 11.29 11.57 -9.98
C GLY A 304 11.21 11.75 -11.48
N PHE A 305 10.09 12.27 -11.97
CA PHE A 305 9.93 12.55 -13.38
C PHE A 305 10.92 13.60 -13.90
N TYR A 306 11.20 14.65 -13.13
CA TYR A 306 12.20 15.67 -13.50
C TYR A 306 13.62 15.09 -13.51
N ALA A 307 13.98 14.28 -12.52
CA ALA A 307 15.28 13.59 -12.48
C ALA A 307 15.45 12.66 -13.69
N PHE A 308 14.39 11.97 -14.10
CA PHE A 308 14.37 11.16 -15.31
C PHE A 308 14.57 11.98 -16.59
N LEU A 309 13.91 13.13 -16.73
CA LEU A 309 14.10 14.03 -17.88
C LEU A 309 15.53 14.57 -17.94
N LEU A 310 16.09 15.01 -16.80
CA LEU A 310 17.46 15.50 -16.71
C LEU A 310 18.47 14.39 -17.07
N THR A 311 18.25 13.18 -16.56
CA THR A 311 19.08 12.02 -16.88
C THR A 311 18.99 11.68 -18.36
N SER A 312 17.79 11.67 -18.94
CA SER A 312 17.57 11.39 -20.36
C SER A 312 18.23 12.45 -21.25
N ALA A 313 18.15 13.73 -20.85
CA ALA A 313 18.84 14.81 -21.56
C ALA A 313 20.37 14.67 -21.47
N ALA A 314 20.92 14.32 -20.30
CA ALA A 314 22.35 14.10 -20.12
C ALA A 314 22.87 12.92 -20.96
N VAL A 315 22.11 11.81 -20.98
CA VAL A 315 22.44 10.63 -21.80
C VAL A 315 22.30 10.95 -23.29
N GLY A 316 21.26 11.68 -23.70
CA GLY A 316 21.08 12.13 -25.07
C GLY A 316 22.22 13.04 -25.55
N ALA A 317 22.62 14.01 -24.74
CA ALA A 317 23.78 14.87 -25.03
C ALA A 317 25.08 14.06 -25.12
N SER A 318 25.26 13.09 -24.22
CA SER A 318 26.40 12.16 -24.23
C SER A 318 26.48 11.37 -25.54
N LEU A 319 25.34 10.89 -26.04
CA LEU A 319 25.25 10.20 -27.33
C LEU A 319 25.56 11.14 -28.51
N CYS A 320 25.07 12.40 -28.47
CA CYS A 320 25.39 13.40 -29.50
C CYS A 320 26.88 13.77 -29.53
N TRP A 321 27.56 13.75 -28.39
CA TRP A 321 29.02 13.92 -28.31
C TRP A 321 29.82 12.68 -28.69
N GLY A 322 29.16 11.59 -29.09
CA GLY A 322 29.82 10.37 -29.57
C GLY A 322 30.31 9.45 -28.46
N LEU A 323 29.80 9.56 -27.22
CA LEU A 323 30.16 8.61 -26.16
C LEU A 323 29.60 7.22 -26.47
N GLU A 324 30.49 6.23 -26.53
CA GLU A 324 30.12 4.85 -26.82
C GLU A 324 29.56 4.15 -25.57
N LEU A 325 28.22 4.16 -25.45
CA LEU A 325 27.53 3.43 -24.37
C LEU A 325 27.74 1.90 -24.44
N HIS A 326 28.20 1.36 -25.57
CA HIS A 326 28.48 -0.07 -25.75
C HIS A 326 29.53 -0.61 -24.75
N SER A 327 30.46 0.23 -24.28
CA SER A 327 31.43 -0.17 -23.26
C SER A 327 30.75 -0.66 -21.97
N MET A 328 29.58 -0.12 -21.64
CA MET A 328 28.83 -0.52 -20.43
C MET A 328 28.33 -1.97 -20.53
N TYR A 329 27.99 -2.45 -21.72
CA TYR A 329 27.62 -3.85 -21.93
C TYR A 329 28.80 -4.82 -21.75
N ARG A 330 30.00 -4.45 -22.20
CA ARG A 330 31.20 -5.29 -22.01
C ARG A 330 31.50 -5.55 -20.53
N HIS A 331 31.24 -4.54 -19.70
CA HIS A 331 31.45 -4.59 -18.25
C HIS A 331 30.16 -4.88 -17.46
N PHE A 332 29.13 -5.46 -18.08
CA PHE A 332 27.81 -5.65 -17.46
C PHE A 332 27.87 -6.44 -16.15
N LEU A 333 28.65 -7.53 -16.11
CA LEU A 333 28.86 -8.33 -14.90
C LEU A 333 29.59 -7.54 -13.80
N GLN A 334 30.54 -6.69 -14.19
CA GLN A 334 31.29 -5.85 -13.26
C GLN A 334 30.41 -4.75 -12.66
N PHE A 335 29.48 -4.19 -13.45
CA PHE A 335 28.44 -3.28 -12.94
C PHE A 335 27.50 -3.99 -11.95
N ALA A 336 27.08 -5.23 -12.24
CA ALA A 336 26.26 -6.01 -11.33
C ALA A 336 27.01 -6.31 -10.00
N LEU A 337 28.31 -6.62 -10.06
CA LEU A 337 29.13 -6.84 -8.86
C LEU A 337 29.38 -5.53 -8.10
N ALA A 338 29.69 -4.44 -8.79
CA ALA A 338 29.83 -3.12 -8.20
C ALA A 338 28.56 -2.71 -7.43
N ALA A 339 27.38 -2.91 -8.03
CA ALA A 339 26.09 -2.64 -7.40
C ALA A 339 25.83 -3.56 -6.20
N THR A 340 26.19 -4.85 -6.29
CA THR A 340 26.07 -5.82 -5.20
C THR A 340 26.94 -5.43 -4.00
N VAL A 341 28.21 -5.11 -4.24
CA VAL A 341 29.15 -4.66 -3.20
C VAL A 341 28.65 -3.36 -2.58
N PHE A 342 28.24 -2.39 -3.39
CA PHE A 342 27.72 -1.12 -2.88
C PHE A 342 26.45 -1.32 -2.04
N SER A 343 25.52 -2.16 -2.48
CA SER A 343 24.30 -2.48 -1.74
C SER A 343 24.59 -3.17 -0.41
N ALA A 344 25.55 -4.10 -0.37
CA ALA A 344 26.00 -4.73 0.86
C ALA A 344 26.63 -3.70 1.83
N LEU A 345 27.50 -2.82 1.33
CA LEU A 345 28.12 -1.74 2.11
C LEU A 345 27.08 -0.74 2.64
N LEU A 346 26.11 -0.35 1.80
CA LEU A 346 24.99 0.50 2.20
C LEU A 346 24.18 -0.17 3.32
N SER A 347 23.92 -1.47 3.21
CA SER A 347 23.19 -2.25 4.23
C SER A 347 23.94 -2.30 5.56
N VAL A 348 25.28 -2.47 5.53
CA VAL A 348 26.13 -2.37 6.73
C VAL A 348 26.04 -0.99 7.37
N TYR A 349 26.09 0.08 6.56
CA TYR A 349 25.93 1.45 7.04
C TYR A 349 24.55 1.66 7.69
N LEU A 350 23.47 1.21 7.05
CA LEU A 350 22.10 1.32 7.54
C LEU A 350 21.92 0.59 8.87
N TYR A 351 22.46 -0.63 8.97
CA TYR A 351 22.42 -1.40 10.22
C TYR A 351 23.21 -0.70 11.33
N ALA A 352 24.45 -0.29 11.08
CA ALA A 352 25.27 0.41 12.07
C ALA A 352 24.63 1.73 12.56
N ARG A 353 24.00 2.47 11.64
CA ARG A 353 23.25 3.68 11.94
C ARG A 353 22.02 3.39 12.80
N SER A 354 21.28 2.32 12.48
CA SER A 354 20.05 1.95 13.19
C SER A 354 20.27 1.61 14.68
N LEU A 355 21.50 1.26 15.07
CA LEU A 355 21.87 1.06 16.48
C LEU A 355 21.75 2.33 17.33
N ARG A 356 21.82 3.50 16.69
CA ARG A 356 21.64 4.82 17.32
C ARG A 356 20.25 5.39 17.12
N ALA A 357 19.39 4.72 16.36
CA ALA A 357 18.06 5.21 16.06
C ALA A 357 17.12 5.07 17.28
N PRO A 358 16.24 6.05 17.51
CA PRO A 358 15.28 5.99 18.60
C PRO A 358 14.20 4.94 18.31
N ARG A 359 13.57 4.40 19.35
CA ARG A 359 12.61 3.27 19.22
C ARG A 359 11.41 3.61 18.34
N GLU A 360 11.04 4.88 18.26
CA GLU A 360 9.90 5.37 17.48
C GLU A 360 10.15 5.38 15.96
N GLU A 361 11.41 5.26 15.53
CA GLU A 361 11.81 5.23 14.12
C GLU A 361 12.13 3.81 13.63
N LEU A 362 12.00 2.81 14.52
CA LEU A 362 12.20 1.41 14.19
C LEU A 362 11.04 0.86 13.35
N SER A 363 11.37 -0.05 12.45
CA SER A 363 10.39 -0.77 11.65
C SER A 363 9.56 -1.72 12.52
N PRO A 364 8.23 -1.81 12.32
CA PRO A 364 7.40 -2.85 12.93
C PRO A 364 7.83 -4.28 12.56
N ALA A 365 8.54 -4.45 11.45
CA ALA A 365 9.02 -5.75 11.00
C ALA A 365 10.35 -6.16 11.66
N SER A 366 10.95 -5.31 12.51
CA SER A 366 12.19 -5.65 13.23
C SER A 366 11.91 -6.68 14.32
N SER A 367 12.76 -7.70 14.39
CA SER A 367 12.60 -8.83 15.33
C SER A 367 13.52 -8.74 16.55
N GLY A 368 14.54 -7.88 16.50
CA GLY A 368 15.62 -7.82 17.49
C GLY A 368 16.76 -8.81 17.26
N ASN A 369 16.62 -9.77 16.35
CA ASN A 369 17.73 -10.61 15.90
C ASN A 369 18.61 -9.86 14.89
N ALA A 370 19.92 -9.79 15.15
CA ALA A 370 20.85 -9.01 14.32
C ALA A 370 20.87 -9.41 12.84
N VAL A 371 20.83 -10.71 12.54
CA VAL A 371 20.89 -11.23 11.16
C VAL A 371 19.60 -10.91 10.41
N TYR A 372 18.47 -11.13 11.06
CA TYR A 372 17.16 -10.82 10.48
C TYR A 372 16.98 -9.30 10.29
N ASP A 373 17.32 -8.51 11.30
CA ASP A 373 17.25 -7.04 11.27
C ASP A 373 18.20 -6.42 10.22
N PHE A 374 19.35 -7.05 9.94
CA PHE A 374 20.24 -6.65 8.84
C PHE A 374 19.57 -6.83 7.47
N PHE A 375 18.84 -7.94 7.30
CA PHE A 375 18.14 -8.24 6.04
C PHE A 375 16.90 -7.37 5.84
N ILE A 376 15.97 -7.36 6.80
CA ILE A 376 14.70 -6.63 6.67
C ILE A 376 14.89 -5.13 6.84
N GLY A 377 15.90 -4.71 7.60
CA GLY A 377 16.13 -3.33 8.00
C GLY A 377 15.49 -3.00 9.33
N ARG A 378 16.28 -2.41 10.22
CA ARG A 378 15.85 -2.04 11.58
C ARG A 378 15.20 -0.65 11.63
N GLU A 379 15.72 0.32 10.89
CA GLU A 379 15.15 1.67 10.77
C GLU A 379 14.10 1.71 9.64
N LEU A 380 12.93 2.30 9.89
CA LEU A 380 11.83 2.30 8.93
C LEU A 380 12.11 3.17 7.70
N ASN A 381 12.55 4.42 7.92
CA ASN A 381 12.82 5.41 6.88
C ASN A 381 14.11 6.19 7.22
N PRO A 382 15.30 5.61 6.95
CA PRO A 382 16.56 6.24 7.27
C PRO A 382 16.78 7.53 6.48
N ARG A 383 17.02 8.62 7.22
CA ARG A 383 17.14 9.98 6.67
C ARG A 383 18.45 10.70 6.99
N ILE A 384 19.04 11.37 6.00
CA ILE A 384 20.14 12.33 6.19
C ILE A 384 19.57 13.72 5.93
N GLY A 385 19.20 14.44 6.99
CA GLY A 385 18.44 15.69 6.87
C GLY A 385 17.08 15.45 6.20
N THR A 386 16.84 16.06 5.04
CA THR A 386 15.62 15.84 4.24
C THR A 386 15.70 14.64 3.30
N PHE A 387 16.88 14.03 3.15
CA PHE A 387 17.12 12.94 2.21
C PHE A 387 16.66 11.61 2.79
N ASP A 388 15.66 10.98 2.18
CA ASP A 388 15.16 9.66 2.58
C ASP A 388 15.83 8.59 1.70
N LEU A 389 16.71 7.77 2.30
CA LEU A 389 17.53 6.82 1.54
C LEU A 389 16.70 5.72 0.89
N LYS A 390 15.66 5.27 1.59
CA LYS A 390 14.79 4.20 1.14
C LYS A 390 13.99 4.64 -0.07
N TYR A 391 13.26 5.74 0.08
CA TYR A 391 12.49 6.33 -1.00
C TYR A 391 13.34 6.74 -2.20
N PHE A 392 14.57 7.20 -1.96
CA PHE A 392 15.52 7.51 -3.01
C PHE A 392 15.92 6.25 -3.80
N CYS A 393 16.36 5.19 -3.13
CA CYS A 393 16.84 3.96 -3.79
C CYS A 393 15.74 3.26 -4.59
N GLU A 394 14.52 3.19 -4.04
CA GLU A 394 13.36 2.52 -4.67
C GLU A 394 13.03 3.09 -6.06
N LEU A 395 13.21 4.40 -6.26
CA LEU A 395 12.75 5.07 -7.50
C LEU A 395 13.85 5.63 -8.39
N ARG A 396 14.97 6.09 -7.84
CA ARG A 396 15.95 6.88 -8.61
C ARG A 396 17.02 6.01 -9.26
N PRO A 397 18.08 5.57 -8.53
CA PRO A 397 19.18 4.83 -9.14
C PRO A 397 18.74 3.48 -9.71
N GLY A 398 17.72 2.85 -9.12
CA GLY A 398 17.15 1.58 -9.57
C GLY A 398 16.34 1.70 -10.87
N LEU A 399 15.14 2.29 -10.81
CA LEU A 399 14.24 2.35 -11.97
C LEU A 399 14.79 3.18 -13.15
N ILE A 400 15.45 4.31 -12.88
CA ILE A 400 16.06 5.11 -13.96
C ILE A 400 17.26 4.34 -14.54
N GLY A 401 18.01 3.63 -13.69
CA GLY A 401 19.13 2.78 -14.10
C GLY A 401 18.69 1.63 -14.99
N TRP A 402 17.54 1.02 -14.69
CA TRP A 402 16.92 -0.01 -15.52
C TRP A 402 16.65 0.49 -16.96
N VAL A 403 16.08 1.70 -17.10
CA VAL A 403 15.84 2.30 -18.44
C VAL A 403 17.15 2.55 -19.17
N LEU A 404 18.18 3.04 -18.47
CA LEU A 404 19.49 3.29 -19.07
C LEU A 404 20.14 1.98 -19.54
N ILE A 405 20.10 0.93 -18.73
CA ILE A 405 20.58 -0.40 -19.08
C ILE A 405 19.89 -0.91 -20.34
N ASN A 406 18.56 -0.83 -20.38
CA ASN A 406 17.78 -1.23 -21.54
C ASN A 406 18.17 -0.49 -22.82
N LEU A 407 18.37 0.83 -22.74
CA LEU A 407 18.87 1.62 -23.87
C LEU A 407 20.24 1.13 -24.35
N VAL A 408 21.16 0.83 -23.44
CA VAL A 408 22.48 0.27 -23.80
C VAL A 408 22.36 -1.09 -24.47
N LEU A 409 21.48 -1.96 -23.98
CA LEU A 409 21.24 -3.27 -24.56
C LEU A 409 20.64 -3.17 -25.97
N LEU A 410 19.69 -2.25 -26.17
CA LEU A 410 19.12 -1.93 -27.48
C LEU A 410 20.19 -1.45 -28.47
N LEU A 411 21.03 -0.50 -28.06
CA LEU A 411 22.13 0.00 -28.92
C LEU A 411 23.19 -1.08 -29.20
N THR A 412 23.39 -1.99 -28.25
CA THR A 412 24.33 -3.10 -28.40
C THR A 412 23.83 -4.16 -29.36
N GLU A 413 22.53 -4.51 -29.31
CA GLU A 413 21.90 -5.43 -30.26
C GLU A 413 22.03 -4.91 -31.69
N MET A 414 21.80 -3.61 -31.92
CA MET A 414 22.03 -2.98 -33.22
C MET A 414 23.47 -3.11 -33.70
N LYS A 415 24.45 -2.83 -32.82
CA LYS A 415 25.88 -2.88 -33.15
C LYS A 415 26.36 -4.30 -33.43
N LEU A 416 26.01 -5.28 -32.58
CA LEU A 416 26.46 -6.67 -32.73
C LEU A 416 25.85 -7.34 -33.96
N ASN A 417 24.58 -7.06 -34.25
CA ASN A 417 23.89 -7.65 -35.39
C ASN A 417 24.02 -6.83 -36.68
N ASN A 418 24.83 -5.76 -36.68
CA ASN A 418 25.03 -4.83 -37.80
C ASN A 418 23.72 -4.30 -38.41
N ARG A 419 22.76 -3.92 -37.57
CA ARG A 419 21.42 -3.46 -37.99
C ARG A 419 21.32 -1.95 -37.93
N ALA A 420 20.67 -1.36 -38.94
CA ALA A 420 20.35 0.07 -38.95
C ALA A 420 19.25 0.45 -37.94
N ALA A 421 18.40 -0.51 -37.56
CA ALA A 421 17.35 -0.35 -36.55
C ALA A 421 17.31 -1.58 -35.62
N PRO A 422 16.86 -1.44 -34.36
CA PRO A 422 16.73 -2.58 -33.46
C PRO A 422 15.66 -3.56 -33.94
N SER A 423 15.76 -4.83 -33.52
CA SER A 423 14.69 -5.81 -33.77
C SER A 423 13.34 -5.36 -33.18
N LEU A 424 12.24 -5.80 -33.80
CA LEU A 424 10.90 -5.51 -33.29
C LEU A 424 10.73 -6.04 -31.85
N ALA A 425 11.29 -7.21 -31.54
CA ALA A 425 11.29 -7.76 -30.19
C ALA A 425 11.96 -6.82 -29.18
N MET A 426 13.16 -6.31 -29.51
CA MET A 426 13.90 -5.38 -28.66
C MET A 426 13.13 -4.08 -28.43
N ILE A 427 12.51 -3.53 -29.48
CA ILE A 427 11.69 -2.32 -29.40
C ILE A 427 10.50 -2.54 -28.47
N LEU A 428 9.79 -3.67 -28.59
CA LEU A 428 8.63 -3.98 -27.74
C LEU A 428 9.03 -4.06 -26.26
N VAL A 429 10.07 -4.84 -25.93
CA VAL A 429 10.55 -4.99 -24.54
C VAL A 429 10.95 -3.63 -23.96
N ASN A 430 11.80 -2.88 -24.66
CA ASN A 430 12.26 -1.58 -24.21
C ASN A 430 11.11 -0.60 -24.02
N SER A 431 10.17 -0.53 -24.98
CA SER A 431 9.02 0.37 -24.91
C SER A 431 8.08 0.02 -23.77
N PHE A 432 7.81 -1.27 -23.56
CA PHE A 432 6.91 -1.74 -22.51
C PHE A 432 7.46 -1.51 -21.10
N GLN A 433 8.78 -1.66 -20.94
CA GLN A 433 9.47 -1.44 -19.67
C GLN A 433 9.67 0.06 -19.41
N LEU A 434 10.01 0.85 -20.44
CA LEU A 434 10.05 2.31 -20.37
C LEU A 434 8.71 2.90 -19.92
N LEU A 435 7.61 2.47 -20.54
CA LEU A 435 6.26 2.93 -20.17
C LEU A 435 5.94 2.63 -18.71
N TYR A 436 6.36 1.46 -18.21
CA TYR A 436 6.16 1.08 -16.80
C TYR A 436 6.94 1.99 -15.84
N VAL A 437 8.22 2.27 -16.14
CA VAL A 437 9.05 3.15 -15.31
C VAL A 437 8.53 4.59 -15.34
N VAL A 438 8.20 5.11 -16.52
CA VAL A 438 7.65 6.46 -16.67
C VAL A 438 6.35 6.59 -15.89
N ASP A 439 5.47 5.60 -15.96
CA ASP A 439 4.21 5.57 -15.23
C ASP A 439 4.41 5.52 -13.70
N ALA A 440 5.42 4.79 -13.21
CA ALA A 440 5.81 4.80 -11.80
C ALA A 440 6.33 6.18 -11.33
N LEU A 441 7.20 6.81 -12.13
CA LEU A 441 7.77 8.14 -11.84
C LEU A 441 6.75 9.28 -11.97
N TRP A 442 5.77 9.15 -12.87
CA TRP A 442 4.67 10.10 -13.00
C TRP A 442 3.71 10.02 -11.82
N ASN A 443 3.45 8.80 -11.33
CA ASN A 443 2.54 8.54 -10.22
C ASN A 443 3.30 8.31 -8.89
N GLU A 444 4.39 9.04 -8.72
CA GLU A 444 5.33 8.90 -7.62
C GLU A 444 4.67 8.97 -6.22
N GLU A 445 3.62 9.79 -6.08
CA GLU A 445 2.85 9.94 -4.83
C GLU A 445 2.25 8.62 -4.35
N ALA A 446 1.92 7.69 -5.25
CA ALA A 446 1.32 6.41 -4.92
C ALA A 446 2.29 5.48 -4.15
N VAL A 447 3.60 5.63 -4.40
CA VAL A 447 4.67 4.82 -3.77
C VAL A 447 4.73 5.06 -2.27
N LEU A 448 4.41 6.26 -1.80
CA LEU A 448 4.35 6.59 -0.37
C LEU A 448 3.29 5.81 0.42
N THR A 449 2.45 5.04 -0.28
CA THR A 449 1.40 4.20 0.33
C THR A 449 1.67 2.70 0.21
N THR A 450 2.82 2.30 -0.33
CA THR A 450 3.22 0.90 -0.48
C THR A 450 3.61 0.28 0.86
N MET A 451 3.56 -1.05 0.92
CA MET A 451 4.02 -1.80 2.09
C MET A 451 5.51 -1.56 2.37
N ASP A 452 6.29 -1.45 1.30
CA ASP A 452 7.73 -1.25 1.34
C ASP A 452 8.04 0.02 2.14
N ILE A 453 7.44 1.17 1.81
CA ILE A 453 7.62 2.44 2.55
C ILE A 453 7.03 2.40 3.97
N LEU A 454 5.85 1.81 4.15
CA LEU A 454 5.06 1.97 5.39
C LEU A 454 5.44 0.99 6.51
N ARG A 455 5.91 -0.21 6.17
CA ARG A 455 6.09 -1.30 7.15
C ARG A 455 7.50 -1.85 7.14
N ASP A 456 8.01 -2.20 5.98
CA ASP A 456 9.30 -2.88 5.88
C ASP A 456 10.42 -1.88 6.21
N GLY A 457 11.47 -2.30 6.91
CA GLY A 457 12.62 -1.44 7.15
C GLY A 457 13.46 -1.25 5.89
N PHE A 458 14.50 -0.42 5.96
CA PHE A 458 15.49 -0.33 4.89
C PHE A 458 16.77 -1.08 5.27
N GLY A 459 16.85 -2.34 4.85
CA GLY A 459 17.99 -3.24 5.03
C GLY A 459 18.46 -3.85 3.71
N PHE A 460 19.21 -4.95 3.80
CA PHE A 460 19.77 -5.62 2.62
C PHE A 460 18.71 -6.02 1.59
N MET A 461 17.54 -6.51 2.01
CA MET A 461 16.49 -6.94 1.09
C MET A 461 16.07 -5.83 0.12
N LEU A 462 15.72 -4.65 0.63
CA LEU A 462 15.31 -3.52 -0.19
C LEU A 462 16.51 -2.88 -0.89
N ALA A 463 17.64 -2.68 -0.21
CA ALA A 463 18.82 -2.10 -0.84
C ALA A 463 19.33 -2.95 -2.02
N PHE A 464 19.32 -4.28 -1.90
CA PHE A 464 19.73 -5.19 -2.97
C PHE A 464 18.65 -5.30 -4.04
N GLY A 465 17.38 -5.37 -3.63
CA GLY A 465 16.23 -5.35 -4.52
C GLY A 465 16.25 -4.13 -5.45
N ASP A 466 16.38 -2.94 -4.89
CA ASP A 466 16.28 -1.66 -5.60
C ASP A 466 17.50 -1.39 -6.50
N LEU A 467 18.71 -1.62 -5.97
CA LEU A 467 19.96 -1.20 -6.65
C LEU A 467 20.57 -2.26 -7.56
N VAL A 468 20.19 -3.53 -7.37
CA VAL A 468 20.78 -4.66 -8.09
C VAL A 468 19.69 -5.47 -8.79
N TRP A 469 18.71 -5.98 -8.04
CA TRP A 469 17.74 -6.90 -8.62
C TRP A 469 16.91 -6.24 -9.72
N VAL A 470 16.34 -5.06 -9.44
CA VAL A 470 15.51 -4.34 -10.41
C VAL A 470 16.30 -3.99 -11.68
N PRO A 471 17.47 -3.32 -11.64
CA PRO A 471 18.17 -2.94 -12.87
C PRO A 471 18.64 -4.12 -13.72
N PHE A 472 19.13 -5.21 -13.11
CA PHE A 472 19.79 -6.31 -13.83
C PHE A 472 18.87 -7.49 -14.15
N ILE A 473 17.90 -7.84 -13.28
CA ILE A 473 16.92 -8.89 -13.57
C ILE A 473 15.77 -8.36 -14.43
N TYR A 474 15.35 -7.11 -14.28
CA TYR A 474 14.21 -6.62 -15.07
C TYR A 474 14.64 -6.25 -16.49
N SER A 475 15.93 -6.00 -16.74
CA SER A 475 16.50 -5.87 -18.08
C SER A 475 16.82 -7.22 -18.74
N PHE A 476 16.51 -8.35 -18.09
CA PHE A 476 17.00 -9.66 -18.50
C PHE A 476 16.48 -10.09 -19.88
N GLN A 477 15.25 -9.73 -20.24
CA GLN A 477 14.69 -9.99 -21.56
C GLN A 477 15.45 -9.23 -22.65
N ALA A 478 15.78 -7.96 -22.41
CA ALA A 478 16.61 -7.18 -23.33
C ALA A 478 18.03 -7.77 -23.39
N PHE A 479 18.59 -8.22 -22.26
CA PHE A 479 19.92 -8.83 -22.22
C PHE A 479 19.98 -10.11 -23.04
N TYR A 480 18.96 -10.96 -22.94
CA TYR A 480 18.81 -12.18 -23.74
C TYR A 480 18.70 -11.88 -25.25
N LEU A 481 17.89 -10.90 -25.63
CA LEU A 481 17.65 -10.54 -27.04
C LEU A 481 18.90 -9.99 -27.75
N VAL A 482 19.94 -9.55 -27.01
CA VAL A 482 21.21 -9.10 -27.60
C VAL A 482 21.91 -10.24 -28.36
N HIS A 483 21.97 -11.43 -27.77
CA HIS A 483 22.63 -12.60 -28.37
C HIS A 483 21.66 -13.55 -29.07
N HIS A 484 20.38 -13.53 -28.69
CA HIS A 484 19.34 -14.37 -29.27
C HIS A 484 18.26 -13.49 -29.92
N PRO A 485 18.57 -12.83 -31.05
CA PRO A 485 17.61 -11.98 -31.73
C PRO A 485 16.44 -12.82 -32.22
N ASN A 486 15.22 -12.39 -31.88
CA ASN A 486 13.99 -13.03 -32.30
C ASN A 486 13.19 -12.10 -33.21
N GLU A 487 12.89 -12.56 -34.42
CA GLU A 487 12.06 -11.80 -35.36
C GLU A 487 10.58 -12.09 -35.12
N VAL A 488 9.90 -11.15 -34.47
CA VAL A 488 8.47 -11.26 -34.18
C VAL A 488 7.68 -10.76 -35.39
N SER A 489 6.72 -11.55 -35.87
CA SER A 489 5.81 -11.12 -36.93
C SER A 489 4.82 -10.06 -36.43
N TRP A 490 4.40 -9.14 -37.29
CA TRP A 490 3.44 -8.08 -36.94
C TRP A 490 2.15 -8.57 -36.28
N PRO A 491 1.52 -9.70 -36.70
CA PRO A 491 0.35 -10.24 -36.01
C PRO A 491 0.65 -10.66 -34.57
N VAL A 492 1.77 -11.34 -34.33
CA VAL A 492 2.18 -11.76 -32.99
C VAL A 492 2.53 -10.54 -32.14
N ALA A 493 3.25 -9.57 -32.69
CA ALA A 493 3.53 -8.29 -32.03
C ALA A 493 2.24 -7.57 -31.62
N SER A 494 1.23 -7.54 -32.50
CA SER A 494 -0.08 -6.94 -32.21
C SER A 494 -0.79 -7.62 -31.04
N LEU A 495 -0.77 -8.96 -30.99
CA LEU A 495 -1.34 -9.71 -29.86
C LEU A 495 -0.61 -9.41 -28.55
N ILE A 496 0.73 -9.35 -28.58
CA ILE A 496 1.55 -9.01 -27.42
C ILE A 496 1.25 -7.57 -26.94
N ILE A 497 1.10 -6.62 -27.86
CA ILE A 497 0.72 -5.23 -27.53
C ILE A 497 -0.66 -5.19 -26.87
N VAL A 498 -1.65 -5.91 -27.40
CA VAL A 498 -2.98 -6.00 -26.80
C VAL A 498 -2.92 -6.57 -25.38
N LEU A 499 -2.10 -7.62 -25.16
CA LEU A 499 -1.87 -8.18 -23.83
C LEU A 499 -1.21 -7.18 -22.88
N LYS A 500 -0.19 -6.44 -23.34
CA LYS A 500 0.46 -5.40 -22.55
C LYS A 500 -0.52 -4.29 -22.17
N LEU A 501 -1.30 -3.81 -23.13
CA LEU A 501 -2.27 -2.73 -22.92
C LEU A 501 -3.40 -3.16 -21.99
N SER A 502 -3.92 -4.38 -22.13
CA SER A 502 -4.95 -4.90 -21.23
C SER A 502 -4.43 -5.00 -19.79
N GLY A 503 -3.23 -5.55 -19.59
CA GLY A 503 -2.56 -5.60 -18.29
C GLY A 503 -2.35 -4.20 -17.70
N TYR A 504 -1.86 -3.25 -18.52
CA TYR A 504 -1.64 -1.87 -18.10
C TYR A 504 -2.94 -1.15 -17.70
N VAL A 505 -4.01 -1.31 -18.47
CA VAL A 505 -5.33 -0.72 -18.17
C VAL A 505 -5.84 -1.27 -16.84
N ILE A 506 -5.79 -2.59 -16.63
CA ILE A 506 -6.22 -3.21 -15.36
C ILE A 506 -5.40 -2.65 -14.19
N PHE A 507 -4.06 -2.63 -14.31
CA PHE A 507 -3.16 -2.12 -13.29
C PHE A 507 -3.44 -0.65 -12.94
N ARG A 508 -3.49 0.21 -13.95
CA ARG A 508 -3.59 1.67 -13.78
C ARG A 508 -4.99 2.09 -13.35
N CYS A 509 -6.04 1.47 -13.89
CA CYS A 509 -7.42 1.77 -13.47
C CYS A 509 -7.68 1.30 -12.04
N ALA A 510 -7.22 0.09 -11.66
CA ALA A 510 -7.37 -0.41 -10.29
C ALA A 510 -6.65 0.48 -9.26
N ASN A 511 -5.41 0.87 -9.54
CA ASN A 511 -4.63 1.75 -8.66
C ASN A 511 -5.22 3.16 -8.60
N SER A 512 -5.64 3.73 -9.72
CA SER A 512 -6.30 5.05 -9.75
C SER A 512 -7.60 5.04 -8.94
N GLN A 513 -8.40 3.98 -9.05
CA GLN A 513 -9.63 3.81 -8.27
C GLN A 513 -9.34 3.75 -6.77
N LYS A 514 -8.35 2.94 -6.35
CA LYS A 514 -7.90 2.84 -4.95
C LYS A 514 -7.40 4.18 -4.42
N ASN A 515 -6.57 4.89 -5.19
CA ASN A 515 -5.96 6.14 -4.77
C ASN A 515 -7.00 7.26 -4.66
N ALA A 516 -7.90 7.38 -5.63
CA ALA A 516 -9.00 8.35 -5.59
C ALA A 516 -9.90 8.10 -4.37
N PHE A 517 -10.24 6.83 -4.11
CA PHE A 517 -11.04 6.44 -2.95
C PHE A 517 -10.37 6.74 -1.61
N ARG A 518 -9.06 6.48 -1.48
CA ARG A 518 -8.30 6.79 -0.26
C ARG A 518 -8.19 8.31 -0.02
N LYS A 519 -8.16 9.11 -1.09
CA LYS A 519 -8.05 10.57 -1.00
C LYS A 519 -9.38 11.23 -0.64
N ASN A 520 -10.47 10.82 -1.30
CA ASN A 520 -11.80 11.32 -1.01
C ASN A 520 -12.86 10.22 -1.20
N PRO A 521 -13.22 9.50 -0.12
CA PRO A 521 -14.26 8.46 -0.20
C PRO A 521 -15.64 8.99 -0.59
N ALA A 522 -15.92 10.28 -0.38
CA ALA A 522 -17.20 10.92 -0.64
C ALA A 522 -17.28 11.58 -2.03
N ASP A 523 -16.31 11.34 -2.91
CA ASP A 523 -16.32 11.87 -4.28
C ASP A 523 -17.55 11.32 -5.05
N PRO A 524 -18.41 12.19 -5.63
CA PRO A 524 -19.55 11.76 -6.44
C PRO A 524 -19.16 10.79 -7.57
N LYS A 525 -17.96 10.90 -8.12
CA LYS A 525 -17.45 9.98 -9.16
C LYS A 525 -17.30 8.55 -8.64
N LEU A 526 -17.12 8.36 -7.34
CA LEU A 526 -16.94 7.07 -6.68
C LEU A 526 -18.21 6.59 -5.96
N ALA A 527 -19.28 7.38 -5.95
CA ALA A 527 -20.51 7.08 -5.21
C ALA A 527 -21.22 5.80 -5.70
N HIS A 528 -20.99 5.39 -6.94
CA HIS A 528 -21.50 4.13 -7.48
C HIS A 528 -20.80 2.88 -6.90
N LEU A 529 -19.67 3.07 -6.19
CA LEU A 529 -18.89 1.98 -5.64
C LEU A 529 -19.42 1.54 -4.28
N LYS A 530 -19.67 0.24 -4.15
CA LYS A 530 -20.06 -0.40 -2.90
C LYS A 530 -18.84 -0.51 -1.98
N THR A 531 -19.04 -0.26 -0.70
CA THR A 531 -17.99 -0.33 0.31
C THR A 531 -18.44 -1.10 1.55
N ILE A 532 -17.49 -1.66 2.29
CA ILE A 532 -17.69 -2.22 3.62
C ILE A 532 -17.05 -1.26 4.63
N HIS A 533 -17.83 -0.75 5.57
CA HIS A 533 -17.30 0.07 6.67
C HIS A 533 -16.57 -0.82 7.69
N THR A 534 -15.39 -0.36 8.13
CA THR A 534 -14.60 -1.08 9.15
C THR A 534 -14.60 -0.32 10.48
N SER A 535 -14.33 -1.04 11.57
CA SER A 535 -14.18 -0.48 12.93
C SER A 535 -13.03 0.54 13.03
N THR A 536 -12.07 0.51 12.11
CA THR A 536 -10.94 1.46 12.06
C THR A 536 -11.30 2.84 11.49
N GLY A 537 -12.57 3.05 11.11
CA GLY A 537 -13.03 4.28 10.46
C GLY A 537 -12.66 4.38 8.97
N LYS A 538 -11.96 3.39 8.42
CA LYS A 538 -11.70 3.24 6.97
C LYS A 538 -12.72 2.30 6.35
N SER A 539 -12.94 2.45 5.05
CA SER A 539 -13.83 1.56 4.29
C SER A 539 -13.05 0.72 3.29
N LEU A 540 -13.55 -0.48 2.98
CA LEU A 540 -13.02 -1.39 1.97
C LEU A 540 -13.87 -1.33 0.71
N LEU A 541 -13.24 -1.30 -0.47
CA LEU A 541 -13.94 -1.27 -1.75
C LEU A 541 -14.36 -2.69 -2.16
N VAL A 542 -15.64 -2.91 -2.48
CA VAL A 542 -16.20 -4.25 -2.87
C VAL A 542 -16.84 -4.27 -4.25
N SER A 543 -16.52 -3.30 -5.10
CA SER A 543 -17.07 -3.19 -6.45
C SER A 543 -16.04 -2.60 -7.43
N GLY A 544 -16.32 -2.69 -8.73
CA GLY A 544 -15.34 -2.39 -9.77
C GLY A 544 -14.24 -3.44 -9.79
N TRP A 545 -12.99 -3.03 -10.03
CA TRP A 545 -11.85 -3.95 -10.09
C TRP A 545 -11.66 -4.74 -8.78
N TRP A 546 -11.82 -4.07 -7.64
CA TRP A 546 -11.65 -4.65 -6.30
C TRP A 546 -12.85 -5.49 -5.83
N GLY A 547 -13.93 -5.52 -6.61
CA GLY A 547 -15.05 -6.44 -6.41
C GLY A 547 -14.95 -7.72 -7.26
N PHE A 548 -14.13 -7.69 -8.30
CA PHE A 548 -13.91 -8.84 -9.19
C PHE A 548 -12.83 -9.78 -8.63
N VAL A 549 -11.75 -9.19 -8.12
CA VAL A 549 -10.62 -9.89 -7.50
C VAL A 549 -10.03 -9.01 -6.39
N ARG A 550 -9.42 -9.60 -5.36
CA ARG A 550 -8.88 -8.83 -4.22
C ARG A 550 -7.66 -7.98 -4.62
N HIS A 551 -6.85 -8.44 -5.56
CA HIS A 551 -5.66 -7.73 -6.04
C HIS A 551 -5.60 -7.58 -7.57
N PRO A 552 -6.50 -6.77 -8.17
CA PRO A 552 -6.54 -6.56 -9.62
C PRO A 552 -5.27 -5.90 -10.17
N ASN A 553 -4.62 -5.06 -9.36
CA ASN A 553 -3.34 -4.45 -9.73
C ASN A 553 -2.24 -5.51 -9.93
N TYR A 554 -2.19 -6.54 -9.08
CA TYR A 554 -1.21 -7.62 -9.22
C TYR A 554 -1.49 -8.50 -10.45
N LEU A 555 -2.77 -8.71 -10.79
CA LEU A 555 -3.15 -9.36 -12.04
C LEU A 555 -2.66 -8.58 -13.27
N GLY A 556 -2.88 -7.26 -13.28
CA GLY A 556 -2.39 -6.39 -14.36
C GLY A 556 -0.87 -6.42 -14.49
N ASP A 557 -0.16 -6.39 -13.36
CA ASP A 557 1.30 -6.54 -13.28
C ASP A 557 1.78 -7.88 -13.87
N LEU A 558 1.10 -8.99 -13.58
CA LEU A 558 1.45 -10.31 -14.12
C LEU A 558 1.25 -10.39 -15.63
N LEU A 559 0.16 -9.83 -16.16
CA LEU A 559 -0.08 -9.76 -17.61
C LEU A 559 0.99 -8.93 -18.32
N MET A 560 1.42 -7.81 -17.71
CA MET A 560 2.52 -7.01 -18.22
C MET A 560 3.85 -7.77 -18.19
N ALA A 561 4.15 -8.50 -17.11
CA ALA A 561 5.34 -9.33 -16.98
C ALA A 561 5.42 -10.41 -18.07
N LEU A 562 4.27 -11.06 -18.36
CA LEU A 562 4.17 -12.01 -19.46
C LEU A 562 4.42 -11.33 -20.81
N ALA A 563 3.80 -10.17 -21.06
CA ALA A 563 4.00 -9.41 -22.29
C ALA A 563 5.44 -8.93 -22.51
N TRP A 564 6.23 -8.76 -21.44
CA TRP A 564 7.66 -8.45 -21.55
C TRP A 564 8.50 -9.65 -22.00
N SER A 565 8.06 -10.86 -21.68
CA SER A 565 8.83 -12.09 -21.93
C SER A 565 8.48 -12.72 -23.28
N LEU A 566 7.24 -12.58 -23.76
CA LEU A 566 6.80 -13.13 -25.05
C LEU A 566 7.62 -12.70 -26.29
N PRO A 567 8.15 -11.45 -26.38
CA PRO A 567 9.02 -11.07 -27.50
C PRO A 567 10.30 -11.91 -27.62
N CYS A 568 10.73 -12.57 -26.54
CA CYS A 568 11.93 -13.43 -26.55
C CYS A 568 11.72 -14.76 -27.28
N GLY A 569 10.48 -15.08 -27.68
CA GLY A 569 10.15 -16.36 -28.30
C GLY A 569 10.20 -17.53 -27.32
N PHE A 570 9.98 -18.74 -27.82
CA PHE A 570 9.83 -19.95 -27.00
C PHE A 570 11.03 -20.91 -27.09
N SER A 571 12.12 -20.50 -27.73
CA SER A 571 13.31 -21.34 -27.92
C SER A 571 13.98 -21.68 -26.58
N HIS A 572 13.98 -20.73 -25.64
CA HIS A 572 14.59 -20.90 -24.33
C HIS A 572 13.61 -20.51 -23.22
N ALA A 573 13.59 -21.30 -22.14
CA ALA A 573 12.76 -21.02 -20.96
C ALA A 573 13.30 -19.87 -20.10
N LEU A 574 14.57 -19.51 -20.29
CA LEU A 574 15.29 -18.59 -19.41
C LEU A 574 14.63 -17.19 -19.30
N PRO A 575 14.16 -16.53 -20.38
CA PRO A 575 13.48 -15.24 -20.28
C PRO A 575 12.17 -15.29 -19.48
N TYR A 576 11.51 -16.45 -19.44
CA TYR A 576 10.26 -16.67 -18.70
C TYR A 576 10.48 -16.86 -17.19
N PHE A 577 11.72 -17.03 -16.75
CA PHE A 577 12.07 -17.00 -15.33
C PHE A 577 11.47 -15.77 -14.64
N TYR A 578 11.52 -14.60 -15.31
CA TYR A 578 10.96 -13.36 -14.78
C TYR A 578 9.49 -13.51 -14.40
N VAL A 579 8.67 -14.14 -15.25
CA VAL A 579 7.24 -14.35 -15.00
C VAL A 579 7.04 -15.27 -13.79
N VAL A 580 7.81 -16.35 -13.70
CA VAL A 580 7.74 -17.31 -12.58
C VAL A 580 8.13 -16.65 -11.27
N TYR A 581 9.29 -15.98 -11.24
CA TYR A 581 9.77 -15.21 -10.10
C TYR A 581 8.75 -14.16 -9.66
N PHE A 582 8.23 -13.38 -10.61
CA PHE A 582 7.32 -12.29 -10.29
C PHE A 582 5.97 -12.81 -9.80
N THR A 583 5.49 -13.94 -10.32
CA THR A 583 4.31 -14.63 -9.79
C THR A 583 4.54 -15.06 -8.34
N ALA A 584 5.67 -15.69 -8.03
CA ALA A 584 6.00 -16.11 -6.66
C ALA A 584 6.11 -14.90 -5.71
N LEU A 585 6.73 -13.81 -6.17
CA LEU A 585 6.81 -12.55 -5.42
C LEU A 585 5.42 -11.99 -5.12
N LEU A 586 4.53 -11.92 -6.13
CA LEU A 586 3.18 -11.38 -5.97
C LEU A 586 2.31 -12.26 -5.07
N VAL A 587 2.41 -13.59 -5.16
CA VAL A 587 1.71 -14.52 -4.26
C VAL A 587 2.19 -14.33 -2.81
N HIS A 588 3.50 -14.25 -2.60
CA HIS A 588 4.06 -14.00 -1.27
C HIS A 588 3.62 -12.63 -0.72
N ARG A 589 3.65 -11.59 -1.57
CA ARG A 589 3.23 -10.23 -1.22
C ARG A 589 1.74 -10.14 -0.91
N GLU A 590 0.90 -10.83 -1.68
CA GLU A 590 -0.53 -10.95 -1.44
C GLU A 590 -0.82 -11.63 -0.09
N ALA A 591 -0.17 -12.76 0.19
CA ALA A 591 -0.32 -13.46 1.46
C ALA A 591 0.09 -12.61 2.69
N ARG A 592 1.10 -11.74 2.54
CA ARG A 592 1.49 -10.77 3.58
C ARG A 592 0.42 -9.68 3.75
N ASP A 593 -0.09 -9.13 2.65
CA ASP A 593 -1.13 -8.11 2.71
C ASP A 593 -2.45 -8.65 3.27
N GLU A 594 -2.81 -9.90 2.97
CA GLU A 594 -3.99 -10.56 3.58
C GLU A 594 -3.84 -10.71 5.09
N ARG A 595 -2.68 -11.18 5.58
CA ARG A 595 -2.40 -11.30 7.02
C ARG A 595 -2.50 -9.94 7.72
N CYS A 596 -1.91 -8.92 7.10
CA CYS A 596 -2.00 -7.53 7.54
C CYS A 596 -3.46 -7.03 7.59
N CYS A 597 -4.23 -7.23 6.52
CA CYS A 597 -5.60 -6.76 6.43
C CYS A 597 -6.54 -7.52 7.38
N ARG A 598 -6.32 -8.83 7.58
CA ARG A 598 -7.04 -9.64 8.58
C ARG A 598 -6.77 -9.14 9.99
N SER A 599 -5.51 -8.94 10.36
CA SER A 599 -5.13 -8.40 11.68
C SER A 599 -5.74 -7.01 11.91
N LYS A 600 -5.77 -6.17 10.87
CA LYS A 600 -6.23 -4.78 10.98
C LYS A 600 -7.75 -4.62 10.98
N TYR A 601 -8.48 -5.35 10.14
CA TYR A 601 -9.91 -5.14 9.91
C TYR A 601 -10.80 -6.27 10.46
N GLY A 602 -10.23 -7.40 10.90
CA GLY A 602 -10.94 -8.51 11.54
C GLY A 602 -12.14 -9.01 10.72
N LEU A 603 -13.32 -9.06 11.36
CA LEU A 603 -14.57 -9.51 10.74
C LEU A 603 -14.96 -8.77 9.46
N ALA A 604 -14.58 -7.49 9.32
CA ALA A 604 -14.87 -6.75 8.09
C ALA A 604 -14.04 -7.27 6.91
N TRP A 605 -12.82 -7.76 7.17
CA TRP A 605 -12.00 -8.44 6.17
C TRP A 605 -12.58 -9.79 5.78
N GLU A 606 -13.10 -10.55 6.74
CA GLU A 606 -13.71 -11.85 6.45
C GLU A 606 -14.96 -11.69 5.55
N LYS A 607 -15.81 -10.70 5.86
CA LYS A 607 -16.93 -10.32 4.98
C LYS A 607 -16.48 -9.88 3.60
N TYR A 608 -15.32 -9.21 3.51
CA TYR A 608 -14.71 -8.84 2.24
C TYR A 608 -14.28 -10.09 1.45
N CYS A 609 -13.56 -11.01 2.08
CA CYS A 609 -13.12 -12.27 1.47
C CYS A 609 -14.29 -13.16 1.02
N GLN A 610 -15.39 -13.19 1.76
CA GLN A 610 -16.60 -13.93 1.36
C GLN A 610 -17.24 -13.35 0.09
N ARG A 611 -17.19 -12.02 -0.07
CA ARG A 611 -17.78 -11.34 -1.22
C ARG A 611 -16.88 -11.37 -2.46
N VAL A 612 -15.57 -11.32 -2.25
CA VAL A 612 -14.56 -11.32 -3.32
C VAL A 612 -13.61 -12.48 -3.03
N PRO A 613 -13.96 -13.72 -3.42
CA PRO A 613 -13.24 -14.93 -3.00
C PRO A 613 -11.86 -15.07 -3.67
N TYR A 614 -11.70 -14.55 -4.89
CA TYR A 614 -10.48 -14.67 -5.68
C TYR A 614 -9.42 -13.65 -5.28
N ARG A 615 -8.17 -14.11 -5.16
CA ARG A 615 -7.01 -13.34 -4.70
C ARG A 615 -6.31 -12.59 -5.83
N LEU A 616 -5.92 -13.33 -6.87
CA LEU A 616 -5.11 -12.81 -7.98
C LEU A 616 -5.76 -13.13 -9.33
N VAL A 617 -6.12 -14.40 -9.56
CA VAL A 617 -6.63 -14.85 -10.85
C VAL A 617 -8.08 -15.29 -10.67
N PRO A 618 -9.04 -14.56 -11.26
CA PRO A 618 -10.45 -14.85 -11.07
C PRO A 618 -10.75 -16.29 -11.50
N TYR A 619 -11.58 -16.99 -10.73
CA TYR A 619 -11.97 -18.39 -10.97
C TYR A 619 -10.86 -19.44 -10.83
N LEU A 620 -9.64 -19.05 -10.43
CA LEU A 620 -8.51 -19.97 -10.22
C LEU A 620 -7.88 -19.86 -8.83
N TYR A 621 -7.53 -18.64 -8.40
CA TYR A 621 -6.87 -18.35 -7.12
C TYR A 621 -7.29 -16.97 -6.60
#